data_AF-A0A2D5RUY8-F1
#
_entry.id   AF-A0A2D5RUY8-F1
#
_cell.length_a   1.000
_cell.length_b   1.000
_cell.length_c   1.000
_cell.angle_alpha   90.00
_cell.angle_beta   90.00
_cell.angle_gamma   90.00
#
_symmetry.space_group_name_H-M   'P 1'
#
loop_
_entity.id
_entity.type
_entity.pdbx_description
1 polymer ?
#
loop_
_entity_poly.entity_id
_entity_poly.type
_entity_poly.pdbx_seq_one_letter_code
_entity_poly.pdbx_strand_id
1 'polypeptide(L)' 'MRHKAQKVAEWVIFMKPRQTKTISQKDLFQPQLVDIIDPNHPLVRLAKVIDWNQLDNELGGHFSTVIPPKNNSNK' A
#
# COMPACT_ATOMS: atom_id res chain seq x y z
N MET A 1 15.60 -40.80 -18.12
CA MET A 1 16.02 -39.68 -17.23
C MET A 1 15.93 -38.27 -17.86
N ARG A 2 15.34 -38.07 -19.05
CA ARG A 2 15.31 -36.75 -19.72
C ARG A 2 14.07 -35.89 -19.37
N HIS A 3 12.94 -36.51 -19.02
CA HIS A 3 11.67 -35.80 -18.77
C HIS A 3 11.62 -35.02 -17.44
N LYS A 4 12.43 -35.38 -16.43
CA LYS A 4 12.43 -34.69 -15.13
C LYS A 4 13.13 -33.32 -15.19
N ALA A 5 14.08 -33.16 -16.11
CA ALA A 5 14.86 -31.93 -16.29
C ALA A 5 14.08 -30.82 -17.00
N GLN A 6 13.18 -31.16 -17.94
CA GLN A 6 12.33 -30.16 -18.60
C GLN A 6 11.38 -29.48 -17.61
N LYS A 7 10.75 -30.26 -16.72
CA LYS A 7 9.73 -29.76 -15.80
C LYS A 7 10.30 -28.80 -14.75
N VAL A 8 11.55 -28.96 -14.30
CA VAL A 8 12.18 -28.00 -13.37
C VAL A 8 12.52 -26.66 -14.04
N ALA A 9 12.88 -26.66 -15.32
CA ALA A 9 13.17 -25.43 -16.07
C ALA A 9 11.90 -24.57 -16.26
N GLU A 10 10.74 -25.19 -16.49
CA GLU A 10 9.44 -24.51 -16.61
C GLU A 10 9.02 -23.81 -15.30
N TRP A 11 9.24 -24.45 -14.15
CA TRP A 11 8.90 -23.88 -12.84
C TRP A 11 9.80 -22.69 -12.46
N VAL A 12 11.06 -22.72 -12.86
CA VAL A 12 12.01 -21.61 -12.64
C VAL A 12 11.61 -20.37 -13.45
N ILE A 13 11.02 -20.54 -14.64
CA ILE A 13 10.51 -19.42 -15.44
C ILE A 13 9.23 -18.84 -14.83
N PHE A 14 8.38 -19.68 -14.22
CA PHE A 14 7.14 -19.23 -13.58
C PHE A 14 7.37 -18.45 -12.26
N MET A 15 8.44 -18.75 -11.52
CA MET A 15 8.82 -18.07 -10.27
C MET A 15 9.79 -16.90 -10.46
N LYS A 16 9.87 -16.31 -11.67
CA LYS A 16 10.75 -15.17 -11.93
C LYS A 16 10.28 -13.98 -11.08
N PRO A 17 11.10 -13.47 -10.14
CA PRO A 17 10.71 -12.34 -9.30
C PRO A 17 10.42 -11.14 -10.20
N ARG A 18 9.23 -10.56 -10.03
CA ARG A 18 8.78 -9.38 -10.77
C ARG A 18 9.79 -8.26 -10.50
N GLN A 19 10.44 -7.75 -11.55
CA GLN A 19 11.38 -6.64 -11.42
C GLN A 19 10.59 -5.41 -10.95
N THR A 20 10.72 -5.09 -9.67
CA THR A 20 10.18 -3.88 -9.08
C THR A 20 11.03 -2.70 -9.56
N LYS A 21 10.37 -1.73 -10.23
CA LYS A 21 11.03 -0.51 -10.66
C LYS A 21 11.57 0.20 -9.42
N THR A 22 12.83 0.62 -9.47
CA THR A 22 13.56 1.28 -8.38
C THR A 22 13.03 2.69 -8.12
N ILE A 23 11.84 2.78 -7.54
CA ILE A 23 11.39 3.98 -6.84
C ILE A 23 12.00 3.89 -5.45
N SER A 24 12.67 4.95 -4.99
CA SER A 24 13.31 5.01 -3.67
C SER A 24 12.31 4.58 -2.59
N GLN A 25 12.47 3.36 -2.08
CA GLN A 25 11.60 2.77 -1.08
C GLN A 25 11.89 3.46 0.27
N LYS A 26 11.03 4.43 0.65
CA LYS A 26 11.19 5.23 1.89
C LYS A 26 11.02 4.41 3.17
N ASP A 27 10.34 3.26 3.10
CA ASP A 27 10.21 2.31 4.21
C ASP A 27 10.62 0.91 3.76
N LEU A 28 11.79 0.45 4.24
CA LEU A 28 12.49 -0.72 3.73
C LEU A 28 11.71 -2.05 3.91
N PHE A 29 10.59 -2.05 4.65
CA PHE A 29 9.80 -3.25 4.95
C PHE A 29 8.29 -3.08 4.90
N GLN A 30 7.78 -1.92 4.46
CA GLN A 30 6.35 -1.75 4.31
C GLN A 30 5.97 -1.92 2.84
N PRO A 31 5.17 -2.95 2.47
CA PRO A 31 4.61 -3.01 1.14
C PRO A 31 3.79 -1.73 0.93
N GLN A 32 4.06 -1.03 -0.18
CA GLN A 32 3.31 0.19 -0.45
C GLN A 32 1.85 -0.19 -0.66
N LEU A 33 0.91 0.64 -0.21
CA LEU A 33 -0.51 0.34 -0.38
C LEU A 33 -0.86 0.09 -1.87
N VAL A 34 -0.19 0.80 -2.79
CA VAL A 34 -0.33 0.61 -4.25
C VAL A 34 0.10 -0.77 -4.74
N ASP A 35 0.98 -1.45 -4.01
CA ASP A 35 1.43 -2.81 -4.31
C ASP A 35 0.45 -3.88 -3.76
N ILE A 36 -0.48 -3.48 -2.87
CA ILE A 36 -1.42 -4.38 -2.19
C ILE A 36 -2.84 -4.25 -2.77
N ILE A 37 -3.25 -3.05 -3.18
CA ILE A 37 -4.62 -2.78 -3.66
C ILE A 37 -4.71 -2.79 -5.18
N ASP A 38 -5.84 -3.26 -5.73
CA ASP A 38 -6.16 -3.12 -7.16
C ASP A 38 -6.47 -1.65 -7.50
N PRO A 39 -5.73 -0.99 -8.41
CA PRO A 39 -6.02 0.38 -8.82
C PRO A 39 -7.40 0.58 -9.46
N ASN A 40 -8.01 -0.49 -10.00
CA ASN A 40 -9.35 -0.48 -10.59
C ASN A 40 -10.46 -0.74 -9.56
N HIS A 41 -10.10 -1.03 -8.32
CA HIS A 41 -11.06 -1.27 -7.25
C HIS A 41 -12.01 -0.04 -7.12
N PRO A 42 -13.33 -0.26 -6.97
CA PRO A 42 -14.31 0.83 -6.92
C PRO A 42 -13.99 1.92 -5.89
N LEU A 43 -13.50 1.55 -4.70
CA LEU A 43 -13.12 2.52 -3.66
C LEU A 43 -11.90 3.37 -4.07
N VAL A 44 -10.95 2.82 -4.81
CA VAL A 44 -9.78 3.58 -5.30
C VAL A 44 -10.21 4.59 -6.35
N ARG A 45 -11.13 4.20 -7.23
CA ARG A 45 -11.72 5.11 -8.22
C ARG A 45 -12.54 6.21 -7.55
N LEU A 46 -13.32 5.86 -6.54
CA LEU A 46 -14.10 6.82 -5.75
C LEU A 46 -13.18 7.81 -5.03
N ALA A 47 -12.12 7.33 -4.38
CA ALA A 47 -11.16 8.18 -3.68
C ALA A 47 -10.48 9.22 -4.58
N LYS A 48 -10.37 8.97 -5.89
CA LYS A 48 -9.80 9.91 -6.86
C LYS A 48 -10.74 11.05 -7.25
N VAL A 49 -12.05 10.89 -7.03
CA VAL A 49 -13.05 11.91 -7.40
C VAL A 49 -13.61 12.66 -6.20
N ILE A 50 -13.33 12.20 -4.97
CA ILE A 50 -13.72 12.89 -3.74
C ILE A 50 -12.84 14.13 -3.55
N ASP A 51 -13.46 15.27 -3.26
CA ASP A 51 -12.77 16.43 -2.68
C ASP A 51 -12.54 16.18 -1.18
N TRP A 52 -11.34 15.71 -0.85
CA TRP A 52 -10.96 15.40 0.53
C TRP A 52 -10.89 16.63 1.42
N ASN A 53 -10.59 17.82 0.86
CA ASN A 53 -10.52 19.04 1.65
C ASN A 53 -11.91 19.50 2.06
N GLN A 54 -12.87 19.46 1.13
CA GLN A 54 -14.26 19.77 1.45
C GLN A 54 -14.81 18.80 2.50
N LEU A 55 -14.57 17.50 2.31
CA LEU A 55 -15.04 16.47 3.23
C LEU A 55 -14.47 16.65 4.65
N ASP A 56 -13.17 16.96 4.77
CA ASP A 56 -12.54 17.22 6.07
C ASP A 56 -13.04 18.52 6.71
N ASN A 57 -13.30 19.56 5.93
CA ASN A 57 -13.89 20.81 6.44
C ASN A 57 -15.31 20.60 6.99
N GLU A 58 -16.12 19.78 6.32
CA GLU A 58 -17.51 19.53 6.71
C GLU A 58 -17.63 18.51 7.84
N LEU A 59 -16.76 17.49 7.89
CA LEU A 59 -16.89 16.36 8.80
C LEU A 59 -15.77 16.24 9.84
N GLY A 60 -14.61 16.85 9.62
CA GLY A 60 -13.42 16.69 10.46
C GLY A 60 -13.67 17.10 11.91
N GLY A 61 -14.48 18.13 12.15
CA GLY A 61 -14.89 18.55 13.50
C GLY A 61 -15.74 17.53 14.26
N HIS A 62 -16.42 16.61 13.56
CA HIS A 62 -17.28 15.59 14.18
C HIS A 62 -16.53 14.29 14.50
N PHE A 63 -15.44 14.01 13.77
CA PHE A 63 -14.70 12.74 13.87
C PHE A 63 -13.26 12.90 14.36
N SER A 64 -12.75 14.13 14.52
CA SER A 64 -11.47 14.36 15.18
C SER A 64 -11.61 14.12 16.69
N THR A 65 -11.22 12.92 17.13
CA THR A 65 -10.84 12.74 18.54
C THR A 65 -9.64 13.64 18.76
N VAL A 66 -9.86 14.78 19.43
CA VAL A 66 -8.78 15.63 19.92
C VAL A 66 -7.90 14.75 20.78
N ILE A 67 -6.73 14.36 20.27
CA ILE A 67 -5.71 13.70 21.09
C ILE A 67 -5.20 14.81 22.01
N PRO A 68 -5.49 14.79 23.31
CA PRO A 68 -5.01 15.82 24.21
C PRO A 68 -3.48 15.86 24.12
N PRO A 69 -2.86 17.05 24.16
CA PRO A 69 -1.40 17.16 24.12
C PRO A 69 -0.83 16.27 25.22
N LYS A 70 0.05 15.34 24.85
CA LYS A 70 0.73 14.45 25.78
C LYS A 70 1.57 15.33 26.70
N ASN A 71 1.06 15.63 27.89
CA ASN A 71 1.84 16.33 28.90
C ASN A 71 3.05 15.44 29.18
N ASN A 72 4.24 16.00 29.02
CA ASN A 72 5.49 15.40 29.45
C ASN A 72 5.82 16.01 30.83
N SER A 73 4.98 15.70 31.82
CA SER A 73 5.28 15.98 33.22
C SER A 73 6.24 14.92 33.76
N ASN A 74 7.50 14.97 33.32
CA ASN A 74 8.58 14.31 34.02
C ASN A 74 9.28 15.38 34.86
N LYS A 75 8.82 15.53 36.11
CA LYS A 75 9.61 16.11 37.20
C LYS A 75 10.31 14.96 37.92
#